data_AF-A0A8D8P6H8-F1
#
_entry.id   AF-A0A8D8P6H8-F1
#
_cell.length_a   1.000
_cell.length_b   1.000
_cell.length_c   1.000
_cell.angle_alpha   90.00
_cell.angle_beta   90.00
_cell.angle_gamma   90.00
#
_symmetry.space_group_name_H-M   'P 1'
#
loop_
_entity.id
_entity.type
_entity.pdbx_description
1 polymer ?
#
loop_
_entity_poly.entity_id
_entity_poly.type
_entity_poly.pdbx_seq_one_letter_code
_entity_poly.pdbx_strand_id
1 'polypeptide(L)'
;TMKISQSRPRTEPATSSRRTKANQRERNRMHGLNDALDRLRSCVPLPQQLTVTRCDHTAPQKLSKIETLRLARNYILALSEALREDRRYGFEELVAILGMRLSPNTCNLLRTRMTLDGELRVGLVEPCQCRRCSTTRNEIFGLDG
;
A
#
# COMPACT_ATOMS: atom_id res chain seq x y z
N THR A 1 62.19 -26.99 -4.14
CA THR A 1 60.93 -27.30 -3.42
C THR A 1 60.50 -26.08 -2.62
N MET A 2 59.21 -25.79 -2.65
CA MET A 2 58.52 -24.55 -2.23
C MET A 2 58.85 -24.01 -0.83
N LYS A 3 58.68 -22.69 -0.63
CA LYS A 3 57.96 -22.16 0.55
C LYS A 3 56.99 -21.06 0.13
N ILE A 4 55.75 -21.48 -0.11
CA ILE A 4 54.57 -20.62 -0.21
C ILE A 4 54.43 -19.86 1.11
N SER A 5 54.43 -18.54 1.03
CA SER A 5 54.10 -17.64 2.13
C SER A 5 52.64 -17.84 2.52
N GLN A 6 52.39 -18.68 3.52
CA GLN A 6 51.07 -18.81 4.13
C GLN A 6 50.71 -17.46 4.78
N SER A 7 49.78 -16.73 4.17
CA SER A 7 49.12 -15.60 4.79
C SER A 7 48.37 -16.08 6.02
N ARG A 8 48.76 -15.59 7.20
CA ARG A 8 48.07 -15.89 8.47
C ARG A 8 46.58 -15.54 8.31
N PRO A 9 45.65 -16.39 8.78
CA PRO A 9 44.25 -15.99 8.85
C PRO A 9 44.16 -14.79 9.78
N ARG A 10 43.74 -13.63 9.26
CA ARG A 10 43.36 -12.50 10.10
C ARG A 10 42.20 -12.98 10.95
N THR A 11 42.46 -13.24 12.23
CA THR A 11 41.41 -13.47 13.23
C THR A 11 40.62 -12.17 13.32
N GLU A 12 39.51 -12.09 12.58
CA GLU A 12 38.53 -11.01 12.71
C GLU A 12 38.24 -10.83 14.21
N PRO A 13 38.43 -9.64 14.79
CA PRO A 13 38.20 -9.46 16.22
C PRO A 13 36.77 -9.90 16.52
N ALA A 14 36.55 -10.65 17.61
CA ALA A 14 35.24 -11.26 17.92
C ALA A 14 34.07 -10.24 17.92
N THR A 15 34.38 -8.96 18.10
CA THR A 15 33.47 -7.81 17.97
C THR A 15 32.97 -7.59 16.53
N SER A 16 33.83 -7.76 15.51
CA SER A 16 33.48 -7.69 14.08
C SER A 16 32.49 -8.80 13.70
N SER A 17 32.74 -10.04 14.14
CA SER A 17 31.82 -11.16 13.90
C SER A 17 30.44 -10.94 14.53
N ARG A 18 30.37 -10.36 15.74
CA ARG A 18 29.10 -10.01 16.40
C ARG A 18 28.34 -8.91 15.65
N ARG A 19 29.04 -7.87 15.16
CA ARG A 19 28.45 -6.79 14.35
C ARG A 19 27.87 -7.33 13.04
N THR A 20 28.60 -8.18 12.33
CA THR A 20 28.14 -8.79 11.08
C THR A 20 26.89 -9.65 11.28
N LYS A 21 26.87 -10.47 12.35
CA LYS A 21 25.68 -11.25 12.73
C LYS A 21 24.50 -10.36 13.10
N ALA A 22 24.72 -9.24 13.80
CA ALA A 22 23.66 -8.28 14.13
C ALA A 22 23.09 -7.60 12.89
N ASN A 23 23.96 -7.16 11.97
CA ASN A 23 23.53 -6.57 10.70
C ASN A 23 22.71 -7.55 9.87
N GLN A 24 23.11 -8.83 9.81
CA GLN A 24 22.34 -9.84 9.09
C GLN A 24 20.95 -10.05 9.70
N ARG A 25 20.85 -10.06 11.04
CA ARG A 25 19.55 -10.15 11.71
C ARG A 25 18.65 -8.95 11.38
N GLU A 26 19.19 -7.74 11.39
CA GLU A 26 18.40 -6.55 11.04
C GLU A 26 17.97 -6.55 9.57
N ARG A 27 18.83 -6.99 8.66
CA ARG A 27 18.44 -7.20 7.25
C ARG A 27 17.27 -8.17 7.15
N ASN A 28 17.35 -9.33 7.81
CA ASN A 28 16.27 -10.31 7.79
C ASN A 28 14.97 -9.74 8.38
N ARG A 29 15.05 -8.96 9.46
CA ARG A 29 13.91 -8.25 10.04
C ARG A 29 13.29 -7.26 9.05
N MET A 30 14.13 -6.49 8.37
CA MET A 30 13.69 -5.52 7.36
C MET A 30 13.10 -6.18 6.11
N HIS A 31 13.62 -7.34 5.69
CA HIS A 31 13.01 -8.15 4.63
C HIS A 31 11.60 -8.57 5.01
N GLY A 32 11.39 -9.14 6.21
CA GLY A 32 10.06 -9.51 6.68
C GLY A 32 9.08 -8.33 6.75
N LEU A 33 9.55 -7.14 7.14
CA LEU A 33 8.73 -5.92 7.13
C LEU A 33 8.35 -5.49 5.70
N ASN A 34 9.29 -5.54 4.77
CA ASN A 34 9.02 -5.17 3.37
C ASN A 34 8.08 -6.19 2.71
N ASP A 35 8.21 -7.48 3.03
CA ASP A 35 7.31 -8.52 2.55
C ASP A 35 5.89 -8.31 3.08
N ALA A 36 5.74 -7.96 4.36
CA ALA A 36 4.44 -7.59 4.93
C ALA A 36 3.83 -6.36 4.24
N LEU A 37 4.65 -5.35 3.90
CA LEU A 37 4.18 -4.17 3.16
C LEU A 37 3.77 -4.53 1.73
N ASP A 38 4.48 -5.44 1.06
CA ASP A 38 4.11 -5.93 -0.27
C ASP A 38 2.79 -6.72 -0.26
N ARG A 39 2.54 -7.49 0.80
CA ARG A 39 1.22 -8.12 1.04
C ARG A 39 0.14 -7.09 1.31
N LEU A 40 0.44 -5.99 2.00
CA LEU A 40 -0.53 -4.90 2.16
C LEU A 40 -0.87 -4.26 0.80
N ARG A 41 0.11 -4.10 -0.11
CA ARG A 41 -0.12 -3.58 -1.47
C ARG A 41 -1.05 -4.45 -2.31
N SER A 42 -1.15 -5.76 -2.04
CA SER A 42 -2.11 -6.63 -2.75
C SER A 42 -3.53 -6.55 -2.20
N CYS A 43 -3.74 -5.93 -1.04
CA CYS A 43 -5.06 -5.81 -0.41
C CYS A 43 -5.72 -4.44 -0.60
N VAL A 44 -4.95 -3.41 -0.96
CA VAL A 44 -5.48 -2.07 -1.27
C VAL A 44 -6.07 -2.04 -2.68
N PRO A 45 -7.01 -1.13 -3.00
CA PRO A 45 -7.74 -1.14 -4.26
C PRO A 45 -6.93 -0.46 -5.38
N LEU A 46 -5.68 -0.87 -5.54
CA LEU A 46 -4.79 -0.48 -6.63
C LEU A 46 -3.93 -1.70 -7.03
N PRO A 47 -3.60 -1.86 -8.32
CA PRO A 47 -2.72 -2.93 -8.76
C PRO A 47 -1.38 -2.86 -8.04
N GLN A 48 -0.82 -4.01 -7.66
CA GLN A 48 0.49 -4.06 -6.98
C GLN A 48 1.62 -3.47 -7.84
N GLN A 49 1.45 -3.47 -9.17
CA GLN A 49 2.35 -2.90 -10.16
C GLN A 49 1.64 -1.75 -10.88
N LEU A 50 1.90 -0.51 -10.47
CA LEU A 50 1.18 0.68 -10.94
C LEU A 50 1.78 1.32 -12.18
N THR A 51 2.94 0.83 -12.63
CA THR A 51 3.53 1.23 -13.91
C THR A 51 3.69 0.04 -14.83
N VAL A 52 2.94 0.07 -15.92
CA VAL A 52 3.45 -0.42 -17.20
C VAL A 52 4.18 0.77 -17.79
N THR A 53 5.51 0.83 -17.63
CA THR A 53 6.31 1.71 -18.47
C THR A 53 6.15 1.17 -19.88
N ARG A 54 5.37 1.88 -20.71
CA ARG A 54 5.55 1.78 -22.16
C ARG A 54 7.01 2.17 -22.38
N CYS A 55 7.75 1.29 -23.04
CA CYS A 55 9.21 1.23 -23.21
C CYS A 55 10.06 0.79 -21.98
N ASP A 56 10.83 -0.26 -22.26
CA ASP A 56 12.12 -0.68 -21.68
C ASP A 56 12.18 -1.03 -20.19
N HIS A 57 12.26 -2.35 -19.93
CA HIS A 57 13.06 -3.04 -18.90
C HIS A 57 13.15 -2.45 -17.48
N THR A 58 12.23 -1.59 -17.08
CA THR A 58 12.20 -0.93 -15.78
C THR A 58 11.28 -1.71 -14.85
N ALA A 59 11.79 -2.01 -13.66
CA ALA A 59 11.05 -2.76 -12.65
C ALA A 59 9.71 -2.07 -12.34
N PRO A 60 8.64 -2.83 -12.08
CA PRO A 60 7.32 -2.29 -11.78
C PRO A 60 7.39 -1.33 -10.58
N GLN A 61 6.93 -0.09 -10.79
CA GLN A 61 6.86 0.93 -9.76
C GLN A 61 5.72 0.59 -8.79
N LYS A 62 6.10 0.41 -7.54
CA LYS A 62 5.20 0.20 -6.41
C LYS A 62 4.83 1.55 -5.79
N LEU A 63 3.69 1.63 -5.10
CA LEU A 63 3.41 2.77 -4.22
C LEU A 63 4.52 2.93 -3.18
N SER A 64 4.81 4.19 -2.83
CA SER A 64 5.71 4.50 -1.72
C SER A 64 5.19 3.90 -0.40
N LYS A 65 6.08 3.72 0.58
CA LYS A 65 5.71 3.17 1.90
C LYS A 65 4.59 4.00 2.55
N ILE A 66 4.70 5.32 2.48
CA ILE A 66 3.74 6.24 3.08
C ILE A 66 2.39 6.23 2.35
N GLU A 67 2.38 6.21 1.01
CA GLU A 67 1.13 6.15 0.25
C GLU A 67 0.41 4.82 0.44
N THR A 68 1.15 3.71 0.52
CA THR A 68 0.59 2.39 0.83
C THR A 68 -0.14 2.42 2.18
N LEU A 69 0.49 2.97 3.22
CA LEU A 69 -0.11 3.04 4.56
C LEU A 69 -1.30 4.00 4.62
N ARG A 70 -1.22 5.15 3.96
CA ARG A 70 -2.34 6.13 3.89
C ARG A 70 -3.53 5.54 3.17
N LEU A 71 -3.31 4.93 2.00
CA LEU A 71 -4.37 4.31 1.22
C LEU A 71 -5.03 3.15 1.99
N ALA A 72 -4.23 2.29 2.63
CA ALA A 72 -4.76 1.21 3.46
C ALA A 72 -5.65 1.72 4.60
N ARG A 73 -5.20 2.76 5.31
CA ARG A 73 -6.00 3.39 6.37
C ARG A 73 -7.32 3.94 5.82
N ASN A 74 -7.26 4.70 4.72
CA ASN A 74 -8.45 5.31 4.13
C ASN A 74 -9.44 4.23 3.66
N TYR A 75 -8.93 3.14 3.09
CA TYR A 75 -9.75 2.02 2.64
C TYR A 75 -10.44 1.31 3.79
N ILE A 76 -9.72 1.01 4.88
CA ILE A 76 -10.31 0.43 6.10
C ILE A 76 -11.44 1.34 6.62
N LEU A 77 -11.24 2.66 6.66
CA LEU A 77 -12.28 3.60 7.13
C LEU A 77 -13.51 3.60 6.22
N ALA A 78 -13.33 3.69 4.90
CA ALA A 78 -14.44 3.68 3.95
C ALA A 78 -15.24 2.37 4.04
N LEU A 79 -14.56 1.22 4.13
CA LEU A 79 -15.23 -0.08 4.31
C LEU A 79 -15.95 -0.16 5.66
N SER A 80 -15.35 0.35 6.74
CA SER A 80 -15.94 0.30 8.08
C SER A 80 -17.20 1.16 8.16
N GLU A 81 -17.20 2.33 7.53
CA GLU A 81 -18.35 3.21 7.46
C GLU A 81 -19.45 2.64 6.57
N ALA A 82 -19.11 2.09 5.40
CA ALA A 82 -20.06 1.37 4.55
C ALA A 82 -20.78 0.25 5.32
N LEU A 83 -20.04 -0.56 6.10
CA LEU A 83 -20.63 -1.64 6.89
C LEU A 83 -21.47 -1.15 8.08
N ARG A 84 -21.06 -0.06 8.73
CA ARG A 84 -21.77 0.46 9.93
C ARG A 84 -23.06 1.20 9.57
N GLU A 85 -23.06 1.93 8.46
CA GLU A 85 -24.15 2.83 8.06
C GLU A 85 -24.95 2.30 6.87
N ASP A 86 -24.62 1.10 6.36
CA ASP A 86 -25.08 0.61 5.06
C ASP A 86 -24.85 1.65 3.94
N ARG A 87 -23.75 2.41 4.09
CA ARG A 87 -23.42 3.55 3.24
C ARG A 87 -22.85 3.06 1.93
N ARG A 88 -23.27 3.73 0.86
CA ARG A 88 -22.71 3.59 -0.49
C ARG A 88 -22.11 4.91 -0.92
N TYR A 89 -21.03 4.83 -1.68
CA TYR A 89 -20.28 5.97 -2.17
C TYR A 89 -20.50 6.14 -3.67
N GLY A 90 -20.58 7.39 -4.14
CA GLY A 90 -20.33 7.64 -5.55
C GLY A 90 -18.91 7.25 -5.94
N PHE A 91 -18.65 6.87 -7.20
CA PHE A 91 -17.30 6.51 -7.64
C PHE A 91 -16.27 7.62 -7.36
N GLU A 92 -16.58 8.87 -7.75
CA GLU A 92 -15.68 10.01 -7.50
C GLU A 92 -15.57 10.36 -6.01
N GLU A 93 -16.62 10.10 -5.22
CA GLU A 93 -16.60 10.28 -3.77
C GLU A 93 -15.65 9.27 -3.12
N LEU A 94 -15.74 7.99 -3.50
CA LEU A 94 -14.84 6.94 -3.03
C LEU A 94 -13.38 7.25 -3.41
N VAL A 95 -13.15 7.67 -4.66
CA VAL A 95 -11.81 8.08 -5.12
C VAL A 95 -11.28 9.25 -4.29
N ALA A 96 -12.12 10.24 -3.95
CA ALA A 96 -11.73 11.36 -3.11
C ALA A 96 -11.35 10.92 -1.69
N ILE A 97 -12.17 10.06 -1.05
CA ILE A 97 -11.91 9.52 0.28
C ILE A 97 -10.61 8.71 0.31
N LEU A 98 -10.42 7.81 -0.65
CA LEU A 98 -9.22 6.98 -0.76
C LEU A 98 -7.97 7.82 -1.07
N GLY A 99 -8.12 8.85 -1.90
CA GLY A 99 -7.07 9.78 -2.32
C GLY A 99 -6.61 10.78 -1.25
N MET A 100 -7.28 10.85 -0.10
CA MET A 100 -6.94 11.79 0.98
C MET A 100 -5.46 11.70 1.36
N ARG A 101 -4.75 12.82 1.17
CA ARG A 101 -3.31 12.99 1.46
C ARG A 101 -2.39 12.03 0.66
N LEU A 102 -2.83 11.55 -0.49
CA LEU A 102 -1.96 10.89 -1.46
C LEU A 102 -1.40 11.91 -2.46
N SER A 103 -0.38 11.52 -3.24
CA SER A 103 0.12 12.39 -4.30
C SER A 103 -0.91 12.54 -5.42
N PRO A 104 -0.88 13.65 -6.18
CA PRO A 104 -1.78 13.83 -7.33
C PRO A 104 -1.70 12.67 -8.34
N ASN A 105 -0.50 12.13 -8.55
CA ASN A 105 -0.30 10.98 -9.44
C ASN A 105 -1.05 9.74 -8.91
N THR A 106 -0.92 9.44 -7.62
CA THR A 106 -1.64 8.31 -7.00
C THR A 106 -3.16 8.50 -7.03
N CYS A 107 -3.66 9.72 -6.86
CA CYS A 107 -5.09 10.00 -7.03
C CYS A 107 -5.57 9.75 -8.46
N ASN A 108 -4.77 10.09 -9.47
CA ASN A 108 -5.08 9.79 -10.86
C ASN A 108 -5.04 8.28 -11.15
N LEU A 109 -4.14 7.55 -10.51
CA LEU A 109 -4.10 6.09 -10.58
C LEU A 109 -5.35 5.47 -9.94
N LEU A 110 -5.84 5.98 -8.80
CA LEU A 110 -7.11 5.52 -8.23
C LEU A 110 -8.26 5.73 -9.21
N ARG A 111 -8.37 6.91 -9.81
CA ARG A 111 -9.46 7.19 -10.77
C ARG A 111 -9.46 6.27 -11.99
N THR A 112 -8.29 5.85 -12.45
CA THR A 112 -8.15 5.15 -13.75
C THR A 112 -7.83 3.66 -13.63
N ARG A 113 -7.29 3.22 -12.49
CA ARG A 113 -6.75 1.87 -12.28
C ARG A 113 -7.26 1.20 -11.02
N MET A 114 -8.10 1.86 -10.21
CA MET A 114 -8.68 1.23 -9.03
C MET A 114 -9.46 -0.04 -9.41
N THR A 115 -9.15 -1.13 -8.73
CA THR A 115 -9.82 -2.41 -8.90
C THR A 115 -10.55 -2.77 -7.61
N LEU A 116 -11.84 -3.06 -7.74
CA LEU A 116 -12.67 -3.63 -6.67
C LEU A 116 -13.25 -4.94 -7.20
N ASP A 117 -13.34 -5.95 -6.33
CA ASP A 117 -14.03 -7.20 -6.65
C ASP A 117 -15.50 -6.92 -7.01
N GLY A 118 -16.11 -7.78 -7.83
CA GLY A 118 -17.44 -7.56 -8.38
C GLY A 118 -18.51 -7.31 -7.31
N GLU A 119 -18.51 -8.12 -6.25
CA GLU A 119 -19.44 -7.97 -5.12
C GLU A 119 -19.20 -6.67 -4.36
N LEU A 120 -17.93 -6.33 -4.13
CA LEU A 120 -17.56 -5.13 -3.40
C LEU A 120 -17.92 -3.86 -4.18
N ARG A 121 -17.78 -3.88 -5.51
CA ARG A 121 -18.19 -2.78 -6.38
C ARG A 121 -19.71 -2.56 -6.33
N VAL A 122 -20.49 -3.65 -6.36
CA VAL A 122 -21.96 -3.59 -6.24
C VAL A 122 -22.40 -3.10 -4.86
N GLY A 123 -21.72 -3.54 -3.79
CA GLY A 123 -22.03 -3.14 -2.43
C GLY A 123 -21.65 -1.70 -2.09
N LEU A 124 -20.49 -1.24 -2.57
CA LEU A 124 -19.94 0.08 -2.21
C LEU A 124 -20.32 1.20 -3.16
N VAL A 125 -20.49 0.95 -4.47
CA VAL A 125 -20.54 2.01 -5.49
C VAL A 125 -21.85 2.06 -6.26
N GLU A 126 -22.48 0.92 -6.54
CA GLU A 126 -23.72 0.90 -7.32
C GLU A 126 -24.93 1.40 -6.50
N PRO A 127 -25.85 2.17 -7.13
CA PRO A 127 -27.02 2.71 -6.44
C PRO A 127 -27.87 1.60 -5.83
N CYS A 128 -28.29 1.80 -4.58
CA CYS A 128 -29.21 0.88 -3.93
C CYS A 128 -30.56 0.91 -4.67
N GLN A 129 -31.01 -0.23 -5.18
CA GLN A 129 -32.36 -0.37 -5.73
C GLN A 129 -33.41 -0.56 -4.61
N CYS A 130 -33.01 -0.48 -3.34
CA CYS A 130 -33.91 -0.67 -2.22
C CYS A 130 -34.60 0.66 -1.88
N ARG A 131 -35.92 0.63 -1.69
CA ARG A 131 -36.72 1.83 -1.33
C ARG A 131 -36.42 2.38 0.09
N ARG A 132 -35.42 1.83 0.78
CA ARG A 132 -35.12 2.09 2.20
C ARG A 132 -33.87 2.94 2.41
N CYS A 133 -32.97 3.06 1.43
CA CYS A 133 -31.82 3.96 1.53
C CYS A 133 -32.22 5.40 1.12
N SER A 134 -33.13 6.00 1.87
CA SER A 134 -33.42 7.43 1.71
C SER A 134 -32.26 8.24 2.29
N THR A 135 -31.42 8.77 1.39
CA THR A 135 -30.59 9.97 1.47
C THR A 135 -30.47 10.66 2.85
N THR A 136 -29.25 10.75 3.37
CA THR A 136 -28.74 11.99 3.99
C THR A 136 -27.36 12.30 3.41
N ARG A 137 -27.41 13.14 2.38
CA ARG A 137 -26.28 13.86 1.80
C ARG A 137 -26.11 15.15 2.61
N ASN A 138 -24.84 15.49 2.89
CA ASN A 138 -24.29 16.71 3.55
C ASN A 138 -23.92 16.53 5.03
N GLU A 139 -22.65 16.17 5.31
CA GLU A 139 -21.90 16.64 6.50
C GLU A 139 -20.42 16.17 6.56
N ILE A 140 -19.76 15.90 5.42
CA ILE A 140 -18.34 15.46 5.44
C ILE A 140 -17.48 16.37 4.57
N PHE A 141 -17.50 17.67 4.83
CA PHE A 141 -16.36 18.58 4.65
C PHE A 141 -16.63 19.82 5.51
N GLY A 142 -16.50 19.67 6.83
CA GLY A 142 -16.39 20.79 7.76
C GLY A 142 -15.03 21.47 7.61
N LEU A 143 -14.88 22.28 6.56
CA LEU A 143 -13.82 23.28 6.42
C LEU A 143 -14.47 24.66 6.37
N ASP A 144 -14.99 25.10 7.50
CA ASP A 144 -15.15 26.51 7.86
C ASP A 144 -14.78 26.64 9.33
N GLY A 145 -13.68 27.36 9.60
CA GLY A 145 -13.05 27.55 10.91
C GLY A 145 -11.54 27.70 10.80
#